data_AF-A0A2P4ZBK2-F1
#
_entry.id   AF-A0A2P4ZBK2-F1
#
_cell.length_a   1.000
_cell.length_b   1.000
_cell.length_c   1.000
_cell.angle_alpha   90.00
_cell.angle_beta   90.00
_cell.angle_gamma   90.00
#
_symmetry.space_group_name_H-M   'P 1'
#
loop_
_entity.id
_entity.type
_entity.pdbx_description
1 polymer ?
#
loop_
_entity_poly.entity_id
_entity_poly.type
_entity_poly.pdbx_seq_one_letter_code
_entity_poly.pdbx_strand_id
1 'polypeptide(L)'
;MAFKNMLVAALAALPAAFASPIELEPRGCTYGGPYQNFPPMSSWLPWTTVFGLYEQTMVNAGSSWDDVGRINVAISQAAANIGVDERVILAIILQESTGYVGVQCTGNNDCGLMQCEGCPSFHNQNELSQSQTSSMINGGTQHFKQNLEDWGNQWDISSIYPALREYNSGSVNSGDLSQAAGGFGVPCYVSDVARRMMGQVF
;
A
#
# COMPACT_ATOMS: atom_id res chain seq x y z
N MET A 1 29.69 -42.99 -34.90
CA MET A 1 29.70 -41.69 -35.59
C MET A 1 28.72 -40.78 -34.86
N ALA A 2 29.22 -39.68 -34.30
CA ALA A 2 28.49 -38.86 -33.33
C ALA A 2 27.49 -37.90 -34.00
N PHE A 3 26.27 -37.87 -33.49
CA PHE A 3 25.25 -36.86 -33.78
C PHE A 3 25.69 -35.52 -33.18
N LYS A 4 25.89 -34.51 -34.02
CA LYS A 4 26.24 -33.14 -33.61
C LYS A 4 24.94 -32.34 -33.49
N ASN A 5 24.49 -32.10 -32.27
CA ASN A 5 23.31 -31.28 -31.98
C ASN A 5 23.56 -29.82 -32.35
N MET A 6 22.59 -29.23 -33.06
CA MET A 6 22.44 -27.79 -33.26
C MET A 6 22.16 -27.13 -31.90
N LEU A 7 22.89 -26.06 -31.60
CA LEU A 7 22.52 -25.07 -30.59
C LEU A 7 22.23 -23.77 -31.33
N VAL A 8 20.94 -23.45 -31.48
CA VAL A 8 20.48 -22.12 -31.86
C VAL A 8 20.34 -21.33 -30.57
N ALA A 9 21.25 -20.38 -30.33
CA ALA A 9 21.10 -19.41 -29.26
C ALA A 9 20.05 -18.38 -29.68
N ALA A 10 18.84 -18.47 -29.14
CA ALA A 10 17.84 -17.41 -29.24
C ALA A 10 18.25 -16.29 -28.28
N LEU A 11 18.80 -15.20 -28.82
CA LEU A 11 19.03 -13.97 -28.09
C LEU A 11 17.67 -13.29 -27.88
N ALA A 12 17.05 -13.48 -26.72
CA ALA A 12 15.84 -12.75 -26.35
C ALA A 12 16.22 -11.28 -26.12
N ALA A 13 15.89 -10.41 -27.07
CA ALA A 13 15.91 -8.98 -26.86
C ALA A 13 14.77 -8.64 -25.89
N LEU A 14 15.11 -8.30 -24.64
CA LEU A 14 14.18 -7.68 -23.70
C LEU A 14 13.76 -6.33 -24.28
N PRO A 15 12.46 -6.05 -24.47
CA PRO A 15 12.03 -4.71 -24.78
C PRO A 15 12.33 -3.85 -23.56
N ALA A 16 13.26 -2.91 -23.69
CA ALA A 16 13.38 -1.79 -22.78
C ALA A 16 12.06 -1.00 -22.90
N ALA A 17 11.11 -1.27 -22.01
CA ALA A 17 9.99 -0.38 -21.81
C ALA A 17 10.60 0.95 -21.35
N PHE A 18 10.51 1.96 -22.21
CA PHE A 18 10.75 3.34 -21.80
C PHE A 18 9.66 3.68 -20.78
N ALA A 19 9.93 3.41 -19.50
CA ALA A 19 9.15 3.99 -18.43
C ALA A 19 9.37 5.49 -18.54
N SER A 20 8.33 6.23 -18.93
CA SER A 20 8.33 7.69 -18.78
C SER A 20 8.73 8.03 -17.35
N PRO A 21 9.43 9.16 -17.11
CA PRO A 21 9.69 9.63 -15.76
C PRO A 21 8.37 9.66 -14.99
N ILE A 22 8.34 9.03 -13.82
CA ILE A 22 7.19 9.14 -12.92
C ILE A 22 7.10 10.61 -12.50
N GLU A 23 6.04 11.30 -12.91
CA GLU A 23 5.76 12.67 -12.47
C GLU A 23 5.26 12.63 -11.02
N LEU A 24 5.93 13.36 -10.13
CA LEU A 24 5.50 13.53 -8.74
C LEU A 24 4.34 14.53 -8.70
N GLU A 25 3.22 14.09 -8.15
CA GLU A 25 2.02 14.90 -7.96
C GLU A 25 2.03 15.58 -6.58
N PRO A 26 1.40 16.76 -6.43
CA PRO A 26 1.21 17.33 -5.10
C PRO A 26 0.18 16.52 -4.29
N ARG A 27 0.47 16.34 -2.99
CA ARG A 27 -0.52 15.85 -2.02
C ARG A 27 -1.67 16.85 -1.87
N GLY A 28 -2.86 16.35 -1.58
CA GLY A 28 -4.03 17.20 -1.37
C GLY A 28 -5.37 16.51 -1.57
N CYS A 29 -6.42 17.25 -1.19
CA CYS A 29 -7.80 16.80 -1.20
C CYS A 29 -8.41 16.89 -2.62
N THR A 30 -7.84 16.15 -3.57
CA THR A 30 -8.48 15.94 -4.89
C THR A 30 -9.89 15.39 -4.73
N TYR A 31 -10.06 14.49 -3.75
CA TYR A 31 -11.35 14.03 -3.27
C TYR A 31 -11.61 14.57 -1.86
N GLY A 32 -12.87 14.89 -1.57
CA GLY A 32 -13.33 15.36 -0.26
C GLY A 32 -14.85 15.36 -0.19
N GLY A 33 -15.41 15.63 0.98
CA GLY A 33 -16.84 15.40 1.23
C GLY A 33 -17.15 13.94 1.55
N PRO A 34 -18.41 13.50 1.39
CA PRO A 34 -18.82 12.15 1.75
C PRO A 34 -18.27 11.11 0.77
N TYR A 35 -18.36 9.82 1.10
CA TYR A 35 -17.71 8.74 0.35
C TYR A 35 -18.09 8.67 -1.14
N GLN A 36 -19.25 9.20 -1.53
CA GLN A 36 -19.72 9.22 -2.91
C GLN A 36 -18.83 10.05 -3.84
N ASN A 37 -18.00 10.93 -3.29
CA ASN A 37 -17.07 11.76 -4.05
C ASN A 37 -15.74 11.05 -4.35
N PHE A 38 -15.54 9.83 -3.85
CA PHE A 38 -14.32 9.06 -4.03
C PHE A 38 -14.51 8.00 -5.12
N PRO A 39 -13.42 7.61 -5.82
CA PRO A 39 -13.55 6.83 -7.04
C PRO A 39 -13.91 5.36 -6.74
N PRO A 40 -14.69 4.66 -7.58
CA PRO A 40 -15.02 3.25 -7.35
C PRO A 40 -13.83 2.33 -7.66
N MET A 41 -13.88 1.08 -7.19
CA MET A 41 -12.84 0.08 -7.47
C MET A 41 -12.57 -0.16 -8.95
N SER A 42 -13.56 0.06 -9.82
CA SER A 42 -13.42 -0.05 -11.28
C SER A 42 -12.46 0.99 -11.89
N SER A 43 -12.10 2.04 -11.15
CA SER A 43 -11.10 3.03 -11.54
C SER A 43 -9.67 2.64 -11.18
N TRP A 44 -9.50 1.66 -10.28
CA TRP A 44 -8.19 1.30 -9.75
C TRP A 44 -7.39 0.51 -10.78
N LEU A 45 -6.09 0.77 -10.84
CA LEU A 45 -5.20 0.06 -11.75
C LEU A 45 -5.07 -1.42 -11.33
N PRO A 46 -4.66 -2.32 -12.24
CA PRO A 46 -4.34 -3.70 -11.90
C PRO A 46 -3.19 -3.80 -10.88
N TRP A 47 -3.23 -4.79 -10.00
CA TRP A 47 -2.23 -4.98 -8.93
C TRP A 47 -0.77 -4.89 -9.42
N THR A 48 -0.42 -5.65 -10.45
CA THR A 48 0.95 -5.67 -11.00
C THR A 48 1.40 -4.32 -11.52
N THR A 49 0.45 -3.51 -12.03
CA THR A 49 0.73 -2.14 -12.47
C THR A 49 0.95 -1.22 -11.28
N VAL A 50 0.06 -1.26 -10.28
CA VAL A 50 0.19 -0.41 -9.08
C VAL A 50 1.48 -0.73 -8.34
N PHE A 51 1.76 -2.00 -8.05
CA PHE A 51 2.96 -2.38 -7.30
C PHE A 51 4.23 -1.92 -8.03
N GLY A 52 4.32 -2.19 -9.34
CA GLY A 52 5.47 -1.80 -10.17
C GLY A 52 5.75 -0.29 -10.19
N LEU A 53 4.71 0.55 -10.05
CA LEU A 53 4.89 2.00 -9.98
C LEU A 53 5.60 2.47 -8.71
N TYR A 54 5.49 1.73 -7.60
CA TYR A 54 6.01 2.15 -6.29
C TYR A 54 7.26 1.40 -5.83
N GLU A 55 7.75 0.42 -6.57
CA GLU A 55 8.97 -0.31 -6.20
C GLU A 55 10.13 0.65 -5.94
N GLN A 56 10.37 1.58 -6.88
CA GLN A 56 11.42 2.58 -6.74
C GLN A 56 11.15 3.57 -5.58
N THR A 57 9.89 3.89 -5.29
CA THR A 57 9.53 4.73 -4.13
C THR A 57 9.95 4.07 -2.82
N MET A 58 9.70 2.77 -2.66
CA MET A 58 10.08 2.03 -1.45
C MET A 58 11.60 1.89 -1.31
N VAL A 59 12.32 1.70 -2.43
CA VAL A 59 13.78 1.69 -2.44
C VAL A 59 14.35 3.06 -2.07
N ASN A 60 13.80 4.14 -2.62
CA ASN A 60 14.20 5.50 -2.29
C ASN A 60 13.93 5.86 -0.81
N ALA A 61 12.93 5.23 -0.19
CA ALA A 61 12.64 5.38 1.23
C ALA A 61 13.65 4.64 2.13
N GLY A 62 14.43 3.70 1.57
CA GLY A 62 15.52 3.01 2.26
C GLY A 62 15.42 1.48 2.29
N SER A 63 14.32 0.89 1.80
CA SER A 63 14.20 -0.58 1.70
C SER A 63 15.14 -1.13 0.63
N SER A 64 15.68 -2.33 0.84
CA SER A 64 16.39 -3.04 -0.23
C SER A 64 15.42 -3.56 -1.29
N TRP A 65 15.91 -3.92 -2.49
CA TRP A 65 15.10 -4.60 -3.49
C TRP A 65 14.55 -5.95 -2.99
N ASP A 66 15.32 -6.64 -2.15
CA ASP A 66 14.89 -7.86 -1.48
C ASP A 66 13.72 -7.61 -0.51
N ASP A 67 13.78 -6.52 0.25
CA ASP A 67 12.69 -6.10 1.13
C ASP A 67 11.43 -5.78 0.33
N VAL A 68 11.55 -5.06 -0.79
CA VAL A 68 10.44 -4.77 -1.71
C VAL A 68 9.83 -6.07 -2.25
N GLY A 69 10.65 -7.03 -2.67
CA GLY A 69 10.17 -8.34 -3.09
C GLY A 69 9.38 -9.08 -1.99
N ARG A 70 9.87 -9.02 -0.73
CA ARG A 70 9.18 -9.62 0.43
C ARG A 70 7.88 -8.90 0.78
N ILE A 71 7.82 -7.57 0.61
CA ILE A 71 6.60 -6.78 0.75
C ILE A 71 5.55 -7.27 -0.26
N ASN A 72 5.91 -7.43 -1.54
CA ASN A 72 5.00 -7.95 -2.56
C ASN A 72 4.36 -9.28 -2.15
N VAL A 73 5.21 -10.25 -1.78
CA VAL A 73 4.77 -11.59 -1.35
C VAL A 73 3.88 -11.51 -0.12
N ALA A 74 4.25 -10.70 0.88
CA ALA A 74 3.48 -10.54 2.11
C ALA A 74 2.12 -9.88 1.86
N ILE A 75 2.02 -8.89 0.96
CA ILE A 75 0.75 -8.27 0.58
C ILE A 75 -0.17 -9.31 -0.08
N SER A 76 0.31 -10.05 -1.08
CA SER A 76 -0.51 -11.06 -1.75
C SER A 76 -0.98 -12.17 -0.79
N GLN A 77 -0.14 -12.57 0.17
CA GLN A 77 -0.52 -13.53 1.21
C GLN A 77 -1.56 -12.96 2.17
N ALA A 78 -1.38 -11.73 2.64
CA ALA A 78 -2.32 -11.06 3.52
C ALA A 78 -3.67 -10.87 2.83
N ALA A 79 -3.67 -10.48 1.55
CA ALA A 79 -4.88 -10.34 0.75
C ALA A 79 -5.66 -11.65 0.64
N ALA A 80 -4.96 -12.76 0.32
CA ALA A 80 -5.58 -14.07 0.20
C ALA A 80 -6.13 -14.61 1.54
N ASN A 81 -5.44 -14.35 2.65
CA ASN A 81 -5.76 -14.95 3.95
C ASN A 81 -6.71 -14.11 4.81
N ILE A 82 -6.58 -12.78 4.78
CA ILE A 82 -7.34 -11.83 5.62
C ILE A 82 -8.50 -11.22 4.80
N GLY A 83 -8.43 -11.28 3.47
CA GLY A 83 -9.48 -10.79 2.59
C GLY A 83 -9.54 -9.26 2.56
N VAL A 84 -8.38 -8.63 2.33
CA VAL A 84 -8.19 -7.19 2.04
C VAL A 84 -7.56 -7.05 0.65
N ASP A 85 -8.06 -6.18 -0.22
CA ASP A 85 -7.51 -5.98 -1.56
C ASP A 85 -6.04 -5.51 -1.50
N GLU A 86 -5.17 -6.14 -2.30
CA GLU A 86 -3.72 -5.88 -2.33
C GLU A 86 -3.39 -4.39 -2.53
N ARG A 87 -4.19 -3.69 -3.35
CA ARG A 87 -3.98 -2.28 -3.67
C ARG A 87 -4.24 -1.38 -2.46
N VAL A 88 -5.22 -1.73 -1.62
CA VAL A 88 -5.49 -1.00 -0.38
C VAL A 88 -4.36 -1.21 0.62
N ILE A 89 -3.88 -2.45 0.77
CA ILE A 89 -2.75 -2.77 1.66
C ILE A 89 -1.51 -1.96 1.24
N LEU A 90 -1.15 -1.99 -0.04
CA LEU A 90 -0.01 -1.23 -0.55
C LEU A 90 -0.19 0.28 -0.36
N ALA A 91 -1.37 0.82 -0.67
CA ALA A 91 -1.62 2.25 -0.56
C ALA A 91 -1.50 2.76 0.89
N ILE A 92 -1.95 1.97 1.87
CA ILE A 92 -1.73 2.26 3.30
C ILE A 92 -0.24 2.18 3.63
N ILE A 93 0.48 1.12 3.22
CA ILE A 93 1.94 1.01 3.45
C ILE A 93 2.69 2.25 2.96
N LEU A 94 2.37 2.71 1.75
CA LEU A 94 3.01 3.88 1.14
C LEU A 94 2.64 5.17 1.88
N GLN A 95 1.43 5.26 2.41
CA GLN A 95 0.99 6.43 3.17
C GLN A 95 1.63 6.50 4.56
N GLU A 96 1.80 5.35 5.21
CA GLU A 96 2.25 5.26 6.61
C GLU A 96 3.77 5.20 6.74
N SER A 97 4.45 4.50 5.83
CA SER A 97 5.90 4.26 5.93
C SER A 97 6.67 4.55 4.63
N THR A 98 5.98 4.94 3.56
CA THR A 98 6.56 4.99 2.20
C THR A 98 7.13 3.63 1.76
N GLY A 99 6.79 2.53 2.47
CA GLY A 99 7.32 1.18 2.26
C GLY A 99 8.75 0.95 2.79
N TYR A 100 9.23 1.77 3.72
CA TYR A 100 10.47 1.52 4.43
C TYR A 100 10.29 0.48 5.55
N VAL A 101 10.94 -0.69 5.43
CA VAL A 101 10.79 -1.78 6.42
C VAL A 101 11.35 -1.45 7.80
N GLY A 102 12.33 -0.55 7.88
CA GLY A 102 12.97 -0.10 9.12
C GLY A 102 12.33 1.15 9.73
N VAL A 103 11.12 1.52 9.30
CA VAL A 103 10.42 2.74 9.72
C VAL A 103 10.32 2.85 11.25
N GLN A 104 10.46 4.06 11.78
CA GLN A 104 10.24 4.33 13.19
C GLN A 104 8.75 4.19 13.52
N CYS A 105 8.44 3.74 14.74
CA CYS A 105 7.06 3.83 15.24
C CYS A 105 6.68 5.30 15.46
N THR A 106 5.42 5.63 15.20
CA THR A 106 4.83 6.93 15.52
C THR A 106 3.98 6.83 16.79
N GLY A 107 3.65 7.99 17.39
CA GLY A 107 2.88 8.02 18.63
C GLY A 107 3.54 7.22 19.77
N ASN A 108 2.76 6.37 20.42
CA ASN A 108 3.22 5.53 21.53
C ASN A 108 3.63 4.12 21.10
N ASN A 109 2.91 3.52 20.14
CA ASN A 109 3.02 2.10 19.78
C ASN A 109 2.52 1.79 18.36
N ASP A 110 2.37 2.79 17.50
CA ASP A 110 1.96 2.60 16.10
C ASP A 110 3.19 2.24 15.28
N CYS A 111 3.27 1.01 14.80
CA CYS A 111 4.52 0.41 14.34
C CYS A 111 4.39 -0.35 13.02
N GLY A 112 5.55 -0.61 12.41
CA GLY A 112 5.69 -1.42 11.21
C GLY A 112 5.26 -0.69 9.94
N LEU A 113 5.20 -1.43 8.83
CA LEU A 113 4.96 -0.89 7.49
C LEU A 113 3.63 -0.14 7.33
N MET A 114 2.62 -0.51 8.11
CA MET A 114 1.30 0.12 8.09
C MET A 114 1.00 0.95 9.35
N GLN A 115 2.00 1.16 10.23
CA GLN A 115 1.86 1.98 11.45
C GLN A 115 0.60 1.67 12.27
N CYS A 116 0.35 0.38 12.50
CA CYS A 116 -0.79 -0.06 13.30
C CYS A 116 -0.41 -0.20 14.77
N GLU A 117 -1.39 0.07 15.64
CA GLU A 117 -1.20 -0.04 17.09
C GLU A 117 -0.77 -1.45 17.50
N GLY A 118 0.35 -1.56 18.23
CA GLY A 118 0.83 -2.82 18.79
C GLY A 118 1.45 -3.78 17.77
N CYS A 119 1.66 -3.35 16.53
CA CYS A 119 2.27 -4.15 15.49
C CYS A 119 3.79 -4.32 15.70
N PRO A 120 4.40 -5.40 15.14
CA PRO A 120 5.84 -5.60 15.21
C PRO A 120 6.63 -4.44 14.61
N SER A 121 7.82 -4.17 15.17
CA SER A 121 8.75 -3.15 14.67
C SER A 121 10.15 -3.72 14.50
N PHE A 122 10.80 -3.30 13.42
CA PHE A 122 12.21 -3.61 13.12
C PHE A 122 12.96 -2.32 12.82
N HIS A 123 12.78 -1.31 13.67
CA HIS A 123 13.34 0.02 13.47
C HIS A 123 14.84 0.00 13.14
N ASN A 124 15.23 0.76 12.11
CA ASN A 124 16.59 0.86 11.55
C ASN A 124 17.19 -0.47 11.04
N GLN A 125 16.35 -1.43 10.68
CA GLN A 125 16.78 -2.67 10.03
C GLN A 125 16.26 -2.75 8.60
N ASN A 126 17.05 -3.39 7.75
CA ASN A 126 16.74 -3.77 6.38
C ASN A 126 16.99 -5.27 6.23
N GLU A 127 16.77 -5.80 5.02
CA GLU A 127 16.98 -7.21 4.69
C GLU A 127 16.22 -8.14 5.65
N LEU A 128 15.01 -7.72 6.04
CA LEU A 128 14.18 -8.48 6.97
C LEU A 128 13.81 -9.83 6.35
N SER A 129 13.70 -10.87 7.18
CA SER A 129 13.19 -12.16 6.70
C SER A 129 11.72 -12.03 6.26
N GLN A 130 11.27 -12.93 5.39
CA GLN A 130 9.87 -12.93 4.92
C GLN A 130 8.87 -12.97 6.09
N SER A 131 9.16 -13.72 7.17
CA SER A 131 8.25 -13.80 8.32
C SER A 131 8.17 -12.48 9.11
N GLN A 132 9.26 -11.72 9.19
CA GLN A 132 9.27 -10.39 9.80
C GLN A 132 8.48 -9.38 8.96
N THR A 133 8.66 -9.38 7.65
CA THR A 133 7.87 -8.53 6.75
C THR A 133 6.38 -8.90 6.80
N SER A 134 6.05 -10.19 6.72
CA SER A 134 4.67 -10.68 6.80
C SER A 134 4.02 -10.36 8.14
N SER A 135 4.75 -10.38 9.26
CA SER A 135 4.14 -10.07 10.57
C SER A 135 3.70 -8.62 10.69
N MET A 136 4.47 -7.66 10.18
CA MET A 136 4.07 -6.25 10.12
C MET A 136 2.85 -6.05 9.23
N ILE A 137 2.86 -6.61 8.02
CA ILE A 137 1.77 -6.44 7.05
C ILE A 137 0.50 -7.14 7.51
N ASN A 138 0.58 -8.33 8.10
CA ASN A 138 -0.58 -9.03 8.65
C ASN A 138 -1.22 -8.24 9.80
N GLY A 139 -0.41 -7.65 10.69
CA GLY A 139 -0.94 -6.81 11.77
C GLY A 139 -1.73 -5.61 11.24
N GLY A 140 -1.15 -4.86 10.30
CA GLY A 140 -1.81 -3.70 9.71
C GLY A 140 -3.01 -4.04 8.86
N THR A 141 -2.93 -5.14 8.11
CA THR A 141 -4.05 -5.64 7.30
C THR A 141 -5.21 -6.09 8.20
N GLN A 142 -4.92 -6.74 9.32
CA GLN A 142 -5.95 -7.15 10.28
C GLN A 142 -6.62 -5.94 10.96
N HIS A 143 -5.85 -4.90 11.28
CA HIS A 143 -6.39 -3.65 11.80
C HIS A 143 -7.33 -3.00 10.78
N PHE A 144 -6.88 -2.81 9.53
CA PHE A 144 -7.74 -2.25 8.49
C PHE A 144 -8.98 -3.11 8.22
N LYS A 145 -8.85 -4.44 8.29
CA LYS A 145 -9.98 -5.36 8.15
C LYS A 145 -11.06 -5.11 9.19
N GLN A 146 -10.69 -4.80 10.43
CA GLN A 146 -11.64 -4.45 11.49
C GLN A 146 -12.37 -3.14 11.15
N ASN A 147 -11.66 -2.09 10.71
CA ASN A 147 -12.33 -0.87 10.26
C ASN A 147 -13.25 -1.14 9.07
N LEU A 148 -12.83 -1.99 8.12
CA LEU A 148 -13.69 -2.37 7.02
C LEU A 148 -14.98 -3.06 7.51
N GLU A 149 -14.89 -3.88 8.55
CA GLU A 149 -16.03 -4.52 9.23
C GLU A 149 -16.96 -3.52 9.91
N ASP A 150 -16.40 -2.49 10.57
CA ASP A 150 -17.17 -1.40 11.18
C ASP A 150 -18.04 -0.66 10.16
N TRP A 151 -17.59 -0.64 8.89
CA TRP A 151 -18.30 -0.03 7.77
C TRP A 151 -18.99 -1.04 6.83
N GLY A 152 -19.32 -2.24 7.32
CA GLY A 152 -20.18 -3.21 6.62
C GLY A 152 -19.44 -4.27 5.80
N ASN A 153 -18.11 -4.27 5.83
CA ASN A 153 -17.23 -5.29 5.24
C ASN A 153 -17.42 -5.51 3.73
N GLN A 154 -17.74 -4.47 2.97
CA GLN A 154 -17.93 -4.57 1.52
C GLN A 154 -16.74 -3.99 0.77
N TRP A 155 -16.51 -4.54 -0.44
CA TRP A 155 -15.62 -3.95 -1.43
C TRP A 155 -16.35 -2.87 -2.26
N ASP A 156 -16.96 -1.93 -1.54
CA ASP A 156 -17.71 -0.79 -2.09
C ASP A 156 -17.22 0.52 -1.47
N ILE A 157 -17.39 1.63 -2.19
CA ILE A 157 -16.98 2.96 -1.75
C ILE A 157 -17.57 3.36 -0.40
N SER A 158 -18.77 2.87 -0.07
CA SER A 158 -19.45 3.12 1.20
C SER A 158 -18.79 2.44 2.41
N SER A 159 -17.99 1.40 2.19
CA SER A 159 -17.22 0.72 3.24
C SER A 159 -15.75 1.15 3.24
N ILE A 160 -15.12 1.16 2.05
CA ILE A 160 -13.66 1.32 1.91
C ILE A 160 -13.19 2.69 2.42
N TYR A 161 -13.84 3.77 1.98
CA TYR A 161 -13.34 5.12 2.25
C TYR A 161 -13.58 5.61 3.69
N PRO A 162 -14.75 5.33 4.30
CA PRO A 162 -14.91 5.55 5.74
C PRO A 162 -13.95 4.71 6.58
N ALA A 163 -13.72 3.44 6.24
CA ALA A 163 -12.76 2.59 6.93
C ALA A 163 -11.32 3.12 6.83
N LEU A 164 -10.91 3.67 5.69
CA LEU A 164 -9.61 4.35 5.55
C LEU A 164 -9.49 5.60 6.42
N ARG A 165 -10.58 6.35 6.60
CA ARG A 165 -10.59 7.48 7.53
C ARG A 165 -10.47 6.99 8.98
N GLU A 166 -11.21 5.95 9.32
CA GLU A 166 -11.14 5.34 10.65
C GLU A 166 -9.75 4.79 10.95
N TYR A 167 -9.12 4.10 10.01
CA TYR A 167 -7.72 3.65 10.13
C TYR A 167 -6.78 4.79 10.48
N ASN A 168 -6.94 5.95 9.83
CA ASN A 168 -6.03 7.08 10.01
C ASN A 168 -6.24 7.85 11.33
N SER A 169 -7.47 7.98 11.81
CA SER A 169 -7.78 8.92 12.91
C SER A 169 -8.65 8.34 14.02
N GLY A 170 -9.16 7.12 13.89
CA GLY A 170 -10.13 6.51 14.80
C GLY A 170 -11.46 7.28 14.89
N SER A 171 -11.67 8.29 14.03
CA SER A 171 -12.82 9.17 14.03
C SER A 171 -13.19 9.57 12.61
N VAL A 172 -14.48 9.47 12.28
CA VAL A 172 -15.00 9.64 10.94
C VAL A 172 -16.08 10.71 10.91
N ASN A 173 -15.89 11.75 10.10
CA ASN A 173 -16.96 12.64 9.67
C ASN A 173 -17.52 12.14 8.33
N SER A 174 -18.63 11.39 8.34
CA SER A 174 -19.21 10.84 7.11
C SER A 174 -19.67 11.90 6.11
N GLY A 175 -19.83 13.16 6.53
CA GLY A 175 -20.11 14.29 5.64
C GLY A 175 -18.87 14.84 4.93
N ASP A 176 -17.67 14.61 5.47
CA ASP A 176 -16.41 15.02 4.85
C ASP A 176 -15.22 14.15 5.31
N LEU A 177 -14.90 13.13 4.50
CA LEU A 177 -13.78 12.22 4.74
C LEU A 177 -12.41 12.84 4.48
N SER A 178 -12.35 14.08 3.97
CA SER A 178 -11.09 14.81 3.86
C SER A 178 -10.63 15.38 5.20
N GLN A 179 -11.55 15.51 6.16
CA GLN A 179 -11.29 16.04 7.49
C GLN A 179 -10.83 14.93 8.45
N ALA A 180 -9.81 15.25 9.25
CA ALA A 180 -9.43 14.48 10.42
C ALA A 180 -10.33 14.88 11.59
N ALA A 181 -11.52 14.29 11.67
CA ALA A 181 -12.47 14.53 12.75
C ALA A 181 -11.81 14.19 14.10
N GLY A 182 -12.00 15.01 15.13
CA GLY A 182 -11.36 14.80 16.44
C GLY A 182 -9.96 15.39 16.61
N GLY A 183 -9.38 16.01 15.56
CA GLY A 183 -8.13 16.78 15.66
C GLY A 183 -6.84 15.96 15.61
N PHE A 184 -6.95 14.65 15.37
CA PHE A 184 -5.84 13.72 15.18
C PHE A 184 -5.94 13.05 13.80
N GLY A 185 -4.80 12.76 13.17
CA GLY A 185 -4.73 12.18 11.82
C GLY A 185 -4.34 13.18 10.74
N VAL A 186 -4.34 12.73 9.50
CA VAL A 186 -3.83 13.48 8.33
C VAL A 186 -5.01 13.97 7.49
N PRO A 187 -5.20 15.31 7.34
CA PRO A 187 -6.14 15.84 6.36
C PRO A 187 -5.83 15.31 4.96
N CYS A 188 -6.85 15.09 4.15
CA CYS A 188 -6.74 14.50 2.81
C CYS A 188 -6.20 13.05 2.75
N TYR A 189 -5.94 12.36 3.87
CA TYR A 189 -5.46 10.96 3.90
C TYR A 189 -6.20 10.03 2.93
N VAL A 190 -7.54 10.00 3.00
CA VAL A 190 -8.37 9.13 2.16
C VAL A 190 -8.20 9.48 0.67
N SER A 191 -8.04 10.76 0.34
CA SER A 191 -7.80 11.22 -1.03
C SER A 191 -6.44 10.75 -1.53
N ASP A 192 -5.39 10.92 -0.73
CA ASP A 192 -4.04 10.47 -1.08
C ASP A 192 -4.00 8.94 -1.26
N VAL A 193 -4.58 8.16 -0.35
CA VAL A 193 -4.67 6.69 -0.47
C VAL A 193 -5.46 6.26 -1.70
N ALA A 194 -6.61 6.89 -1.98
CA ALA A 194 -7.41 6.61 -3.18
C ALA A 194 -6.59 6.83 -4.47
N ARG A 195 -5.84 7.94 -4.52
CA ARG A 195 -4.97 8.29 -5.64
C ARG A 195 -3.82 7.30 -5.80
N ARG A 196 -3.26 6.78 -4.70
CA ARG A 196 -2.20 5.76 -4.82
C ARG A 196 -2.66 4.52 -5.60
N MET A 197 -3.90 4.07 -5.37
CA MET A 197 -4.50 2.92 -6.06
C MET A 197 -4.78 3.17 -7.55
N MET A 198 -4.84 4.43 -7.97
CA MET A 198 -4.96 4.84 -9.38
C MET A 198 -3.60 5.22 -10.00
N GLY A 199 -2.50 5.06 -9.26
CA GLY A 199 -1.13 5.22 -9.77
C GLY A 199 -0.50 6.60 -9.56
N GLN A 200 -1.08 7.50 -8.76
CA GLN A 200 -0.43 8.78 -8.47
C GLN A 200 0.68 8.65 -7.42
N VAL A 201 1.89 9.03 -7.80
CA VAL A 201 3.08 9.07 -6.95
C VAL A 201 3.29 10.49 -6.42
N PHE A 202 3.74 10.62 -5.17
CA PHE A 202 3.94 11.89 -4.46
C PHE A 202 5.40 12.07 -4.03
#